data_AF-A0A645F4X8-F1
#
_entry.id   AF-A0A645F4X8-F1
#
_cell.length_a   1.000
_cell.length_b   1.000
_cell.length_c   1.000
_cell.angle_alpha   90.00
_cell.angle_beta   90.00
_cell.angle_gamma   90.00
#
_symmetry.space_group_name_H-M   'P 1'
#
loop_
_entity.id
_entity.type
_entity.pdbx_description
1 polymer ?
#
loop_
_entity_poly.entity_id
_entity_poly.type
_entity_poly.pdbx_seq_one_letter_code
_entity_poly.pdbx_strand_id
1 'polypeptide(L)'
;MYSEFYSTIDFYDKLRLKYKEYLKSEIISIVMIQSEEEVLLETIEIEMTEIGLEKQTIKRINLGFIKDGEECESEEAFFNLEDTIEDNVIKFIDKFTPYSIVNTIDLFHEEASAKIKKRYKTFGIDS
;
A
#
# COMPACT_ATOMS: atom_id res chain seq x y z
N MET A 1 32.26 -3.19 2.52
CA MET A 1 31.23 -2.44 1.75
C MET A 1 30.06 -3.40 1.64
N TYR A 2 29.08 -3.28 2.54
CA TYR A 2 27.90 -4.14 2.48
C TYR A 2 27.07 -3.65 1.29
N SER A 3 26.85 -4.56 0.33
CA SER A 3 25.86 -4.35 -0.71
C SER A 3 24.53 -4.64 -0.04
N GLU A 4 23.78 -3.62 0.33
CA GLU A 4 22.38 -3.80 0.72
C GLU A 4 21.66 -4.38 -0.51
N PHE A 5 21.21 -5.63 -0.42
CA PHE A 5 20.43 -6.25 -1.49
C PHE A 5 19.04 -5.62 -1.48
N TYR A 6 18.78 -4.78 -2.47
CA TYR A 6 17.47 -4.19 -2.69
C TYR A 6 16.78 -4.91 -3.84
N SER A 7 15.62 -5.48 -3.55
CA SER A 7 14.67 -5.90 -4.58
C SER A 7 13.56 -4.87 -4.68
N THR A 8 13.10 -4.58 -5.89
CA THR A 8 11.97 -3.67 -6.12
C THR A 8 11.00 -4.24 -7.13
N ILE A 9 9.71 -4.04 -6.89
CA ILE A 9 8.66 -4.37 -7.85
C ILE A 9 7.70 -3.19 -7.94
N ASP A 10 7.56 -2.63 -9.14
CA ASP A 10 6.44 -1.74 -9.47
C ASP A 10 5.22 -2.60 -9.79
N PHE A 11 4.10 -2.29 -9.14
CA PHE A 11 2.83 -2.98 -9.33
C PHE A 11 1.64 -2.01 -9.43
N TYR A 12 1.92 -0.74 -9.76
CA TYR A 12 0.91 0.29 -9.93
C TYR A 12 -0.20 -0.11 -10.90
N ASP A 13 0.15 -0.65 -12.07
CA ASP A 13 -0.85 -1.02 -13.09
C ASP A 13 -1.81 -2.10 -12.59
N LYS A 14 -1.33 -3.07 -11.80
CA LYS A 14 -2.17 -4.11 -11.21
C LYS A 14 -3.15 -3.52 -10.19
N LEU A 15 -2.66 -2.64 -9.30
CA LEU A 15 -3.51 -1.94 -8.34
C LEU A 15 -4.52 -1.03 -9.04
N ARG A 16 -4.09 -0.28 -10.06
CA ARG A 16 -4.94 0.61 -10.85
C ARG A 16 -6.07 -0.13 -11.54
N LEU A 17 -5.81 -1.33 -12.05
CA LEU A 17 -6.87 -2.18 -12.63
C LEU A 17 -7.85 -2.66 -11.56
N LYS A 18 -7.37 -3.07 -10.39
CA LYS A 18 -8.20 -3.59 -9.29
C LYS A 18 -9.04 -2.51 -8.60
N TYR A 19 -8.48 -1.32 -8.41
CA TYR A 19 -9.04 -0.24 -7.61
C TYR A 19 -9.22 1.06 -8.40
N LYS A 20 -9.51 0.94 -9.71
CA LYS A 20 -9.62 2.08 -10.64
C LYS A 20 -10.50 3.21 -10.12
N GLU A 21 -11.61 2.86 -9.49
CA GLU A 21 -12.60 3.83 -8.99
C GLU A 21 -12.30 4.33 -7.58
N TYR A 22 -11.27 3.81 -6.90
CA TYR A 22 -10.95 4.12 -5.49
C TYR A 22 -9.59 4.78 -5.30
N LEU A 23 -8.60 4.46 -6.14
CA LEU A 23 -7.27 5.05 -6.07
C LEU A 23 -7.30 6.55 -6.36
N LYS A 24 -6.50 7.31 -5.61
CA LYS A 24 -6.29 8.73 -5.87
C LYS A 24 -5.72 8.93 -7.27
N SER A 25 -6.28 9.88 -8.03
CA SER A 25 -5.89 10.15 -9.42
C SER A 25 -4.45 10.65 -9.57
N GLU A 26 -3.97 11.31 -8.52
CA GLU A 26 -2.65 11.92 -8.40
C GLU A 26 -1.55 10.88 -8.18
N ILE A 27 -1.88 9.64 -7.78
CA ILE A 27 -0.89 8.56 -7.68
C ILE A 27 -0.52 8.05 -9.08
N ILE A 28 0.77 8.10 -9.39
CA ILE A 28 1.33 7.69 -10.69
C ILE A 28 2.26 6.48 -10.61
N SER A 29 2.72 6.11 -9.41
CA SER A 29 3.57 4.93 -9.20
C SER A 29 3.41 4.40 -7.78
N ILE A 30 3.45 3.08 -7.65
CA ILE A 30 3.43 2.34 -6.40
C ILE A 30 4.45 1.20 -6.54
N VAL A 31 5.48 1.26 -5.70
CA VAL A 31 6.62 0.33 -5.73
C VAL A 31 6.79 -0.29 -4.36
N MET A 32 6.92 -1.61 -4.31
CA MET A 32 7.39 -2.29 -3.11
C MET A 32 8.91 -2.38 -3.20
N ILE A 33 9.58 -2.06 -2.10
CA ILE A 33 11.04 -2.13 -1.96
C ILE A 33 11.31 -3.06 -0.77
N GLN A 34 12.17 -4.05 -0.95
CA GLN A 34 12.54 -4.96 0.12
C GLN A 34 14.07 -5.01 0.24
N SER A 35 14.55 -4.79 1.45
CA SER A 35 15.94 -4.95 1.87
C SER A 35 16.07 -6.12 2.87
N GLU A 36 17.26 -6.33 3.40
CA GLU A 36 17.48 -7.26 4.51
C GLU A 36 16.85 -6.78 5.84
N GLU A 37 16.47 -5.50 5.94
CA GLU A 37 16.00 -4.87 7.19
C GLU A 37 14.53 -4.43 7.14
N GLU A 38 13.99 -4.12 5.96
CA GLU A 38 12.64 -3.57 5.84
C GLU A 38 11.93 -3.90 4.52
N VAL A 39 10.59 -3.96 4.62
CA VAL A 39 9.68 -3.95 3.47
C VAL A 39 9.03 -2.57 3.44
N LEU A 40 9.26 -1.80 2.39
CA LEU A 40 8.71 -0.46 2.19
C LEU A 40 7.68 -0.46 1.06
N LEU A 41 6.68 0.39 1.21
CA LEU A 41 5.84 0.86 0.11
C LEU A 41 6.24 2.29 -0.24
N GLU A 42 6.74 2.48 -1.46
CA GLU A 42 6.92 3.79 -2.06
C GLU A 42 5.70 4.15 -2.91
N THR A 43 5.20 5.38 -2.75
CA THR A 43 4.15 5.94 -3.58
C THR A 43 4.59 7.30 -4.10
N ILE A 44 4.38 7.53 -5.39
CA ILE A 44 4.66 8.80 -6.05
C ILE A 44 3.35 9.45 -6.47
N GLU A 45 3.15 10.67 -6.01
CA GLU A 45 2.00 11.52 -6.33
C GLU A 45 2.44 12.73 -7.15
N ILE A 46 1.63 13.13 -8.13
CA ILE A 46 1.81 14.36 -8.91
C ILE A 46 0.56 15.24 -8.78
N GLU A 47 0.77 16.50 -8.45
CA GLU A 47 -0.26 17.54 -8.39
C GLU A 47 0.18 18.82 -9.12
N MET A 48 -0.77 19.54 -9.73
CA MET A 48 -0.50 20.85 -10.31
C MET A 48 -0.71 21.94 -9.25
N THR A 49 0.30 22.76 -9.05
CA THR A 49 0.24 23.93 -8.15
C THR A 49 -0.62 25.05 -8.74
N GLU A 50 -1.05 25.99 -7.90
CA GLU A 50 -1.87 27.15 -8.31
C GLU A 50 -1.20 28.04 -9.38
N ILE A 51 0.14 28.01 -9.44
CA ILE A 51 0.94 28.76 -10.43
C ILE A 51 1.28 27.94 -11.69
N GLY A 52 0.69 26.75 -11.84
CA GLY A 52 0.87 25.90 -13.02
C GLY A 52 2.17 25.11 -13.06
N LEU A 53 2.89 24.98 -11.93
CA LEU A 53 4.04 24.07 -11.81
C LEU A 53 3.59 22.70 -11.33
N GLU A 54 4.26 21.66 -11.81
CA GLU A 54 4.07 20.29 -11.34
C GLU A 54 4.83 20.07 -10.02
N LYS A 55 4.14 19.60 -8.99
CA LYS A 55 4.73 19.16 -7.73
C LYS A 55 4.65 17.64 -7.64
N GLN A 56 5.80 17.02 -7.43
CA GLN A 56 5.93 15.59 -7.19
C GLN A 56 6.20 15.33 -5.71
N THR A 57 5.46 14.40 -5.13
CA THR A 57 5.65 13.97 -3.73
C THR A 57 5.96 12.47 -3.70
N ILE A 58 7.07 12.11 -3.05
CA ILE A 58 7.46 10.70 -2.83
C ILE A 58 7.21 10.39 -1.36
N LYS A 59 6.40 9.36 -1.09
CA LYS A 59 6.10 8.85 0.25
C LYS A 59 6.66 7.43 0.37
N ARG A 60 7.36 7.14 1.46
CA ARG A 60 7.81 5.78 1.81
C ARG A 60 7.25 5.41 3.17
N ILE A 61 6.61 4.26 3.25
CA ILE A 61 6.03 3.71 4.48
C ILE A 61 6.65 2.35 4.71
N ASN A 62 7.25 2.13 5.89
CA ASN A 62 7.68 0.80 6.31
C ASN A 62 6.45 -0.04 6.64
N LEU A 63 6.30 -1.20 6.03
CA LEU A 63 5.13 -2.09 6.15
C LEU A 63 5.23 -3.07 7.32
N GLY A 64 6.37 -3.14 8.01
CA GLY A 64 6.62 -4.08 9.11
C GLY A 64 5.76 -3.85 10.37
N PHE A 65 5.09 -2.68 10.49
CA PHE A 65 4.13 -2.44 11.58
C PHE A 65 2.79 -3.17 11.37
N ILE A 66 2.50 -3.64 10.16
CA ILE A 66 1.25 -4.32 9.84
C ILE A 66 1.39 -5.78 10.29
N LYS A 67 0.54 -6.21 11.22
CA LYS A 67 0.53 -7.57 11.79
C LYS A 67 -0.59 -8.42 11.20
N ASP A 68 -0.41 -9.73 11.18
CA ASP A 68 -1.40 -10.67 10.65
C ASP A 68 -2.37 -11.14 11.76
N GLY A 69 -3.60 -10.60 11.80
CA GLY A 69 -4.64 -11.06 12.75
C GLY A 69 -5.56 -9.96 13.30
N GLU A 70 -6.74 -10.36 13.79
CA GLU A 70 -7.77 -9.44 14.30
C GLU A 70 -7.44 -8.82 15.67
N GLU A 71 -6.56 -9.45 16.46
CA GLU A 71 -6.32 -9.07 17.86
C GLU A 71 -4.86 -8.77 18.20
N CYS A 72 -4.00 -8.43 17.22
CA CYS A 72 -2.58 -8.10 17.46
C CYS A 72 -1.80 -9.13 18.31
N GLU A 73 -2.32 -10.37 18.43
CA GLU A 73 -1.68 -11.43 19.21
C GLU A 73 -0.57 -12.14 18.43
N SER A 74 -0.53 -11.96 17.10
CA SER A 74 0.58 -12.44 16.29
C SER A 74 1.74 -11.43 16.37
N GLU A 75 2.93 -11.95 16.68
CA GLU A 75 4.15 -11.17 16.58
C GLU A 75 4.63 -11.03 15.12
N GLU A 76 4.08 -11.85 14.22
CA GLU A 76 4.48 -11.93 12.81
C GLU A 76 3.96 -10.74 12.00
N ALA A 77 4.86 -10.11 11.23
CA ALA A 77 4.49 -9.06 10.29
C ALA A 77 3.76 -9.68 9.10
N PHE A 78 2.65 -9.05 8.68
CA PHE A 78 1.90 -9.46 7.49
C PHE A 78 2.80 -9.42 6.24
N PHE A 79 3.63 -8.37 6.13
CA PHE A 79 4.69 -8.23 5.15
C PHE A 79 6.03 -8.59 5.81
N ASN A 80 6.53 -9.80 5.55
CA ASN A 80 7.70 -10.36 6.24
C ASN A 80 8.95 -10.28 5.34
N LEU A 81 10.11 -9.99 5.93
CA LEU A 81 11.41 -9.96 5.25
C LEU A 81 11.86 -11.33 4.75
N GLU A 82 11.38 -12.39 5.39
CA GLU A 82 11.68 -13.77 5.00
C GLU A 82 10.91 -14.22 3.76
N ASP A 83 9.81 -13.53 3.41
CA ASP A 83 9.09 -13.77 2.17
C ASP A 83 9.86 -13.17 0.98
N THR A 84 9.65 -13.73 -0.21
CA THR A 84 10.14 -13.08 -1.43
C THR A 84 9.39 -11.77 -1.67
N ILE A 85 10.00 -10.82 -2.40
CA ILE A 85 9.32 -9.58 -2.75
C ILE A 85 8.06 -9.86 -3.59
N GLU A 86 8.08 -10.88 -4.44
CA GLU A 86 6.92 -11.32 -5.21
C GLU A 86 5.78 -11.78 -4.29
N ASP A 87 6.09 -12.56 -3.25
CA ASP A 87 5.11 -13.02 -2.27
C ASP A 87 4.50 -11.83 -1.51
N ASN A 88 5.32 -10.87 -1.07
CA ASN A 88 4.84 -9.66 -0.39
C ASN A 88 3.96 -8.78 -1.31
N VAL A 89 4.30 -8.66 -2.59
CA VAL A 89 3.46 -7.96 -3.58
C VAL A 89 2.14 -8.70 -3.81
N ILE A 90 2.16 -10.03 -3.92
CA ILE A 90 0.93 -10.83 -4.04
C ILE A 90 0.07 -10.69 -2.78
N LYS A 91 0.66 -10.72 -1.58
CA LYS A 91 -0.03 -10.45 -0.32
C LYS A 91 -0.71 -9.08 -0.37
N PHE A 92 -0.01 -8.04 -0.82
CA PHE A 92 -0.57 -6.69 -0.95
C PHE A 92 -1.76 -6.66 -1.90
N ILE A 93 -1.62 -7.23 -3.09
CA ILE A 93 -2.64 -7.13 -4.13
C ILE A 93 -3.85 -8.00 -3.76
N ASP A 94 -3.64 -9.24 -3.35
CA ASP A 94 -4.70 -10.26 -3.29
C ASP A 94 -5.26 -10.51 -1.90
N LYS A 95 -4.44 -10.33 -0.85
CA LYS A 95 -4.83 -10.65 0.54
C LYS A 95 -5.08 -9.42 1.39
N PHE A 96 -4.40 -8.31 1.12
CA PHE A 96 -4.54 -7.08 1.89
C PHE A 96 -5.84 -6.36 1.52
N THR A 97 -6.81 -6.39 2.43
CA THR A 97 -8.18 -5.97 2.13
C THR A 97 -8.28 -4.46 1.91
N PRO A 98 -9.29 -3.98 1.16
CA PRO A 98 -9.54 -2.55 1.00
C PRO A 98 -9.69 -1.81 2.33
N TYR A 99 -10.30 -2.44 3.33
CA TYR A 99 -10.43 -1.84 4.67
C TYR A 99 -9.09 -1.72 5.37
N SER A 100 -8.25 -2.76 5.30
CA SER A 100 -6.88 -2.72 5.83
C SER A 100 -6.08 -1.60 5.16
N ILE A 101 -6.13 -1.48 3.83
CA ILE A 101 -5.51 -0.37 3.08
C ILE A 101 -5.99 0.97 3.65
N VAL A 102 -7.29 1.20 3.77
CA VAL A 102 -7.85 2.48 4.27
C VAL A 102 -7.42 2.83 5.71
N ASN A 103 -7.05 1.84 6.52
CA ASN A 103 -6.64 2.07 7.90
C ASN A 103 -5.13 2.22 8.07
N THR A 104 -4.32 1.71 7.14
CA THR A 104 -2.85 1.69 7.27
C THR A 104 -2.12 2.52 6.22
N ILE A 105 -2.72 2.75 5.04
CA ILE A 105 -2.05 3.36 3.88
C ILE A 105 -2.98 4.34 3.15
N ASP A 106 -2.48 5.53 2.86
CA ASP A 106 -3.23 6.63 2.26
C ASP A 106 -3.32 6.54 0.71
N LEU A 107 -3.87 5.44 0.17
CA LEU A 107 -3.96 5.21 -1.29
C LEU A 107 -5.30 5.60 -1.93
N PHE A 108 -6.39 5.55 -1.17
CA PHE A 108 -7.74 5.78 -1.71
C PHE A 108 -8.23 7.20 -1.46
N HIS A 109 -9.01 7.74 -2.38
CA HIS A 109 -9.64 9.04 -2.17
C HIS A 109 -10.69 8.98 -1.05
N GLU A 110 -11.02 10.14 -0.49
CA GLU A 110 -11.84 10.23 0.74
C GLU A 110 -13.21 9.55 0.60
N GLU A 111 -13.88 9.74 -0.55
CA GLU A 111 -15.18 9.13 -0.82
C GLU A 111 -15.12 7.59 -0.84
N ALA A 112 -14.09 7.01 -1.46
CA ALA A 112 -13.89 5.56 -1.48
C ALA A 112 -13.59 5.04 -0.07
N SER A 113 -12.71 5.73 0.66
CA SER A 113 -12.38 5.40 2.05
C SER A 113 -13.63 5.41 2.95
N ALA A 114 -14.50 6.40 2.79
CA ALA A 114 -15.76 6.50 3.54
C ALA A 114 -16.74 5.36 3.18
N LYS A 115 -16.87 5.03 1.90
CA LYS A 115 -17.70 3.92 1.41
C LYS A 115 -17.23 2.58 1.97
N ILE A 116 -15.93 2.30 1.91
CA ILE A 116 -15.30 1.07 2.43
C ILE A 116 -15.53 0.97 3.95
N LYS A 117 -15.18 2.01 4.71
CA LYS A 117 -15.39 2.05 6.17
C LYS A 117 -16.85 1.83 6.56
N LYS A 118 -17.80 2.43 5.83
CA LYS A 118 -19.24 2.25 6.08
C LYS A 118 -19.68 0.82 5.79
N ARG A 119 -19.23 0.22 4.68
CA ARG A 119 -19.57 -1.15 4.31
C ARG A 119 -19.07 -2.15 5.35
N TYR A 120 -17.82 -2.00 5.80
CA TYR A 120 -17.26 -2.83 6.86
C TYR A 120 -18.06 -2.73 8.16
N LYS A 121 -18.35 -1.51 8.63
CA LYS A 121 -19.16 -1.30 9.85
C LYS A 121 -20.58 -1.88 9.78
N THR A 122 -21.17 -1.91 8.58
CA THR A 122 -22.57 -2.32 8.39
C THR A 122 -22.69 -3.84 8.23
N PHE A 123 -21.72 -4.48 7.56
CA PHE A 123 -21.85 -5.88 7.15
C PHE A 123 -20.70 -6.78 7.64
N GLY A 124 -19.61 -6.22 8.18
CA GLY A 124 -18.39 -6.98 8.48
C GLY A 124 -17.72 -7.55 7.22
N ILE A 125 -17.96 -6.94 6.04
CA ILE A 125 -17.49 -7.47 4.75
C ILE A 125 -16.40 -6.59 4.17
N ASP A 126 -15.29 -7.23 3.82
CA ASP A 126 -14.08 -6.66 3.22
C ASP A 126 -13.93 -6.88 1.70
N SER A 127 -14.98 -7.39 1.03
CA SER A 127 -14.97 -7.77 -0.39
C SER A 127 -15.17 -6.61 -1.37
#